data_AF-A0A2S9GN94-F1
#
_entry.id   AF-A0A2S9GN94-F1
#
_cell.length_a   1.000
_cell.length_b   1.000
_cell.length_c   1.000
_cell.angle_alpha   90.00
_cell.angle_beta   90.00
_cell.angle_gamma   90.00
#
_symmetry.space_group_name_H-M   'P 1'
#
loop_
_entity.id
_entity.type
_entity.pdbx_description
1 polymer ?
#
loop_
_entity_poly.entity_id
_entity_poly.type
_entity_poly.pdbx_seq_one_letter_code
_entity_poly.pdbx_strand_id
1 'polypeptide(L)' 'GKAGCSTYKWETFLTSELPAYLAANKGVNPNRNAAVGLSMAGSAAMTLAIYHPQQFQYAGSLSGFLNLSEGWWPALVNI' A
#
# COMPACT_ATOMS: atom_id res chain seq x y z
N GLY A 1 -11.05 6.86 -17.72
CA GLY A 1 -12.28 7.66 -17.52
C GLY A 1 -12.12 9.01 -18.19
N LYS A 2 -13.21 9.73 -18.49
CA LYS A 2 -13.21 11.03 -19.19
C LYS A 2 -12.65 12.23 -18.36
N ALA A 3 -11.66 12.01 -17.51
CA ALA A 3 -11.08 13.02 -16.60
C ALA A 3 -9.61 13.36 -16.89
N GLY A 4 -9.06 12.94 -18.04
CA GLY A 4 -7.62 13.08 -18.32
C GLY A 4 -6.77 12.04 -17.58
N CYS A 5 -5.44 12.21 -17.63
CA CYS A 5 -4.49 11.34 -16.95
C CYS A 5 -4.56 11.59 -15.43
N SER A 6 -4.88 10.56 -14.64
CA SER A 6 -4.91 10.67 -13.17
C SER A 6 -3.57 10.23 -12.61
N THR A 7 -2.89 11.12 -11.87
CA THR A 7 -1.64 10.79 -11.17
C THR A 7 -1.97 10.01 -9.90
N TYR A 8 -1.68 8.71 -9.90
CA TYR A 8 -1.85 7.88 -8.70
C TYR A 8 -0.71 8.13 -7.70
N LYS A 9 -1.08 8.54 -6.48
CA LYS A 9 -0.17 8.74 -5.32
C LYS A 9 -0.67 7.98 -4.10
N TRP A 10 -1.03 6.71 -4.30
CA TRP A 10 -1.61 5.88 -3.26
C TRP A 10 -0.69 5.70 -2.04
N GLU A 11 0.62 5.60 -2.25
CA GLU A 11 1.56 5.53 -1.12
C GLU A 11 1.48 6.81 -0.27
N THR A 12 1.62 8.00 -0.87
CA THR A 12 1.48 9.29 -0.16
C THR A 12 0.15 9.39 0.60
N PHE A 13 -0.95 8.99 -0.03
CA PHE A 13 -2.25 9.00 0.61
C PHE A 13 -2.28 8.07 1.83
N LEU A 14 -1.83 6.82 1.68
CA LEU A 14 -1.89 5.79 2.72
C LEU A 14 -0.87 5.99 3.84
N THR A 15 0.24 6.67 3.59
CA THR A 15 1.35 6.81 4.55
C THR A 15 1.45 8.20 5.18
N SER A 16 0.65 9.16 4.73
CA SER A 16 0.71 10.53 5.27
C SER A 16 -0.66 11.18 5.37
N GLU A 17 -1.38 11.31 4.26
CA GLU A 17 -2.63 12.08 4.24
C GLU A 17 -3.74 11.42 5.08
N LEU A 18 -4.00 10.13 4.83
CA LEU A 18 -5.04 9.38 5.54
C LEU A 18 -4.71 9.20 7.03
N PRO A 19 -3.49 8.76 7.44
CA PRO A 19 -3.16 8.62 8.86
C PRO A 19 -3.23 9.94 9.61
N ALA A 20 -2.76 11.05 9.02
CA ALA A 20 -2.84 12.37 9.64
C ALA A 20 -4.30 12.81 9.85
N TYR A 21 -5.15 12.59 8.83
CA TYR A 21 -6.58 12.89 8.94
C TYR A 21 -7.26 12.05 10.04
N LEU A 22 -7.02 10.75 10.07
CA LEU A 22 -7.63 9.84 11.05
C LEU A 22 -7.15 10.14 12.48
N ALA A 23 -5.88 10.50 12.67
CA ALA A 23 -5.35 10.91 13.96
C ALA A 23 -6.03 12.20 14.46
N ALA A 24 -6.10 13.22 13.61
CA ALA A 24 -6.66 14.53 13.97
C ALA A 24 -8.18 14.51 14.20
N ASN A 25 -8.93 13.71 13.42
CA ASN A 25 -10.39 13.81 13.38
C ASN A 25 -11.09 12.61 14.04
N LYS A 26 -10.40 11.49 14.23
CA LYS A 26 -10.98 10.23 14.69
C LYS A 26 -10.19 9.58 15.84
N GLY A 27 -9.09 10.19 16.29
CA GLY A 27 -8.27 9.69 17.39
C GLY A 27 -7.57 8.35 17.07
N VAL A 28 -7.44 7.99 15.80
CA VAL A 28 -6.76 6.75 15.39
C VAL A 28 -5.26 6.93 15.52
N ASN A 29 -4.58 5.98 16.17
CA ASN A 29 -3.13 6.00 16.25
C ASN A 29 -2.54 5.77 14.85
N PRO A 30 -1.70 6.67 14.31
CA PRO A 30 -1.08 6.46 13.01
C PRO A 30 0.01 5.39 13.03
N ASN A 31 0.53 5.00 14.21
CA ASN A 31 1.67 4.09 14.33
C ASN A 31 1.27 2.65 14.70
N ARG A 32 2.13 1.69 14.34
CA ARG A 32 2.05 0.26 14.70
C ARG A 32 0.75 -0.42 14.25
N ASN A 33 0.23 0.00 13.10
CA ASN A 33 -0.95 -0.57 12.48
C ASN A 33 -0.62 -1.81 11.64
N ALA A 34 -1.66 -2.41 11.05
CA ALA A 34 -1.54 -3.55 10.14
C ALA A 34 -1.98 -3.16 8.73
N ALA A 35 -1.21 -3.56 7.71
CA ALA A 35 -1.62 -3.51 6.31
C ALA A 35 -1.95 -4.93 5.82
N VAL A 36 -3.17 -5.18 5.33
CA VAL A 36 -3.53 -6.49 4.78
C VAL A 36 -4.11 -6.30 3.38
N GLY A 37 -3.57 -7.00 2.39
CA GLY A 37 -3.96 -6.86 1.00
C GLY A 37 -4.15 -8.18 0.28
N LEU A 38 -5.08 -8.20 -0.67
CA LEU A 38 -5.41 -9.33 -1.55
C LEU A 38 -4.86 -9.09 -2.95
N SER A 39 -4.31 -10.14 -3.60
CA SER A 39 -3.82 -10.08 -4.97
C SER A 39 -2.79 -8.95 -5.15
N MET A 40 -3.02 -7.98 -6.03
CA MET A 40 -2.15 -6.81 -6.22
C MET A 40 -1.84 -6.08 -4.90
N ALA A 41 -2.82 -5.94 -4.01
CA ALA A 41 -2.63 -5.26 -2.74
C ALA A 41 -1.78 -6.08 -1.75
N GLY A 42 -1.63 -7.39 -1.95
CA GLY A 42 -0.80 -8.23 -1.09
C GLY A 42 0.68 -7.86 -1.17
N SER A 43 1.18 -7.59 -2.37
CA SER A 43 2.53 -7.06 -2.58
C SER A 43 2.67 -5.64 -2.04
N ALA A 44 1.68 -4.79 -2.28
CA ALA A 44 1.67 -3.42 -1.77
C ALA A 44 1.69 -3.36 -0.23
N ALA A 45 0.95 -4.24 0.46
CA ALA A 45 0.95 -4.33 1.92
C ALA A 45 2.35 -4.66 2.47
N MET A 46 3.08 -5.56 1.82
CA MET A 46 4.47 -5.87 2.18
C MET A 46 5.40 -4.69 1.94
N THR A 47 5.29 -4.05 0.77
CA THR A 47 6.07 -2.85 0.43
C THR A 47 5.86 -1.71 1.43
N LEU A 48 4.61 -1.46 1.83
CA LEU A 48 4.28 -0.44 2.83
C LEU A 48 4.95 -0.72 4.18
N ALA A 49 4.99 -1.97 4.64
CA ALA A 49 5.67 -2.31 5.89
C ALA A 49 7.21 -2.25 5.79
N ILE A 50 7.78 -2.54 4.63
CA ILE A 50 9.23 -2.42 4.38
C ILE A 50 9.67 -0.95 4.48
N TYR A 51 8.95 -0.05 3.82
CA TYR A 51 9.35 1.37 3.73
C TYR A 51 8.79 2.25 4.84
N HIS A 52 7.70 1.83 5.50
CA HIS A 52 7.05 2.58 6.59
C HIS A 52 6.86 1.71 7.85
N PRO A 53 7.94 1.12 8.40
CA PRO A 53 7.84 0.10 9.46
C PRO A 53 7.30 0.64 10.79
N GLN A 54 7.42 1.94 11.06
CA GLN A 54 6.82 2.57 12.25
C GLN A 54 5.30 2.67 12.12
N GLN A 55 4.80 2.84 10.90
CA GLN A 55 3.38 2.93 10.61
C GLN A 55 2.73 1.54 10.54
N PHE A 56 3.38 0.58 9.87
CA PHE A 56 2.87 -0.77 9.66
C PHE A 56 3.79 -1.82 10.30
N GLN A 57 3.50 -2.20 11.54
CA GLN A 57 4.25 -3.25 12.25
C GLN A 57 3.86 -4.66 11.78
N TYR A 58 2.67 -4.79 11.18
CA TYR A 58 2.18 -6.05 10.63
C TYR A 58 1.79 -5.88 9.17
N ALA A 59 2.14 -6.86 8.33
CA ALA A 59 1.67 -6.95 6.97
C ALA A 59 1.11 -8.34 6.68
N GLY A 60 0.00 -8.41 5.94
CA GLY A 60 -0.62 -9.64 5.45
C GLY A 60 -0.81 -9.60 3.94
N SER A 61 -0.34 -10.64 3.26
CA SER A 61 -0.54 -10.82 1.81
C SER A 61 -1.40 -12.05 1.58
N LEU A 62 -2.59 -11.83 1.01
CA LEU A 62 -3.51 -12.88 0.62
C LEU A 62 -3.37 -13.08 -0.89
N SER A 63 -2.75 -14.17 -1.31
CA SER A 63 -2.54 -14.51 -2.73
C SER A 63 -1.87 -13.39 -3.55
N GLY A 64 -0.96 -12.62 -2.94
CA GLY A 64 -0.24 -11.53 -3.60
C GLY A 64 1.04 -11.97 -4.31
N PHE A 65 1.47 -11.17 -5.28
CA PHE A 65 2.67 -11.43 -6.08
C PHE A 65 3.93 -10.96 -5.33
N LEU A 66 4.56 -11.83 -4.55
CA LEU A 66 5.67 -11.42 -3.67
C LEU A 66 7.00 -11.20 -4.41
N ASN A 67 7.11 -11.60 -5.68
CA ASN A 67 8.30 -11.33 -6.51
C ASN A 67 7.92 -10.73 -7.87
N LEU A 68 7.38 -9.51 -7.83
CA LEU A 68 6.91 -8.80 -9.02
C LEU A 68 8.04 -8.42 -9.99
N SER A 69 9.28 -8.33 -9.52
CA SER A 69 10.44 -7.92 -10.32
C SER A 69 11.16 -9.06 -11.04
N GLU A 70 10.80 -10.32 -10.78
CA GLU A 70 11.52 -11.49 -11.29
C GLU A 70 10.83 -12.13 -12.51
N GLY A 71 11.66 -12.54 -13.48
CA GLY A 71 11.23 -13.33 -14.62
C GLY A 71 10.22 -12.63 -15.52
N TRP A 72 9.07 -13.27 -15.71
CA TRP A 72 8.01 -12.85 -16.62
C TRP A 72 6.92 -12.00 -15.93
N TRP A 73 6.95 -11.89 -14.60
CA TRP A 73 5.96 -11.15 -13.82
C TRP A 73 5.87 -9.66 -14.17
N PRO A 74 6.98 -8.91 -14.38
CA PRO A 74 6.90 -7.51 -14.78
C PRO A 74 6.08 -7.30 -16.06
N ALA A 75 6.22 -8.21 -17.03
CA ALA A 75 5.51 -8.11 -18.31
C ALA A 75 4.00 -8.36 -18.17
N LEU A 76 3.58 -9.22 -17.23
CA LEU A 76 2.18 -9.55 -17.00
C LEU A 76 1.41 -8.45 -16.27
N VAL A 77 2.09 -7.67 -15.43
CA VAL A 77 1.46 -6.63 -14.60
C VAL A 77 1.54 -5.24 -15.22
N ASN A 78 2.31 -5.06 -16.29
CA ASN A 78 2.52 -3.79 -16.98
C ASN A 78 1.40 -3.45 -17.99
N ILE A 79 0.12 -3.63 -17.62
CA ILE A 79 -1.04 -3.38 -18.50
C ILE A 79 -1.70 -2.02 -18.24
#